data_AF-A0A2V7FWF6-F1
#
_entry.id   AF-A0A2V7FWF6-F1
#
_cell.length_a   1.000
_cell.length_b   1.000
_cell.length_c   1.000
_cell.angle_alpha   90.00
_cell.angle_beta   90.00
_cell.angle_gamma   90.00
#
_symmetry.space_group_name_H-M   'P 1'
#
loop_
_entity.id
_entity.type
_entity.pdbx_description
1 polymer ?
#
loop_
_entity_poly.entity_id
_entity_poly.type
_entity_poly.pdbx_seq_one_letter_code
_entity_poly.pdbx_strand_id
1 'polypeptide(L)'
;MTCHACGAPLAATAKFCHKCGAQVGGGQAPGWWVGLPWGVAGAALGALLAVLALRIGRSREPGAVPDGARGGTAAGSLLPAPDISQMSPEERATRLYNRVMTLHSQGKADSAEFFLPMALQAYAMLPALDIDGRYHIGVLDLTGGDYAGALAQADSIHRAVPAHLFAFMLRARAFELRHDAAGARRAYAEFLRNEAAERARQRPEYAEHADNLDAFHTQATQVAAGRTRAR
;
A
#
# COMPACT_ATOMS: atom_id res chain seq x y z
N MET A 1 33.99 -21.65 -17.85
CA MET A 1 33.23 -22.50 -16.90
C MET A 1 31.74 -22.33 -17.17
N THR A 2 30.91 -23.36 -17.00
CA THR A 2 29.46 -23.29 -17.24
C THR A 2 28.69 -23.37 -15.92
N CYS A 3 27.50 -22.76 -15.87
CA CYS A 3 26.64 -22.80 -14.70
C CYS A 3 26.08 -24.21 -14.48
N HIS A 4 26.28 -24.76 -13.28
CA HIS A 4 25.77 -26.09 -12.93
C HIS A 4 24.23 -26.18 -12.92
N ALA A 5 23.54 -25.07 -12.74
CA ALA A 5 22.07 -25.03 -12.68
C ALA A 5 21.39 -24.88 -14.04
N CYS A 6 22.03 -24.26 -15.04
CA CYS A 6 21.38 -23.94 -16.32
C CYS A 6 22.27 -24.06 -17.57
N GLY A 7 23.53 -24.46 -17.40
CA GLY A 7 24.48 -24.69 -18.50
C GLY A 7 25.05 -23.43 -19.17
N ALA A 8 24.62 -22.22 -18.77
CA ALA A 8 25.09 -20.99 -19.41
C ALA A 8 26.60 -20.75 -19.20
N PRO A 9 27.32 -20.17 -20.19
CA PRO A 9 28.73 -19.82 -20.04
C PRO A 9 28.90 -18.70 -19.01
N LEU A 10 29.91 -18.84 -18.15
CA LEU A 10 30.20 -17.90 -17.06
C LEU A 10 31.54 -17.21 -17.27
N ALA A 11 31.59 -15.92 -16.94
CA ALA A 11 32.84 -15.17 -16.85
C ALA A 11 33.69 -15.71 -15.68
N ALA A 12 35.01 -15.69 -15.82
CA ALA A 12 35.94 -16.33 -14.88
C ALA A 12 35.86 -15.78 -13.43
N THR A 13 35.35 -14.56 -13.24
CA THR A 13 35.21 -13.90 -11.93
C THR A 13 33.75 -13.84 -11.43
N ALA A 14 32.81 -14.48 -12.13
CA ALA A 14 31.39 -14.42 -11.78
C ALA A 14 31.09 -15.24 -10.51
N LYS A 15 30.65 -14.56 -9.45
CA LYS A 15 30.15 -15.21 -8.21
C LYS A 15 28.74 -15.79 -8.39
N PHE A 16 27.98 -15.31 -9.37
CA PHE A 16 26.61 -15.75 -9.68
C PHE A 16 26.39 -15.81 -11.19
N CYS A 17 25.52 -16.71 -11.64
CA CYS A 17 25.15 -16.84 -13.04
C CYS A 17 24.26 -15.66 -13.46
N HIS A 18 24.69 -14.88 -14.45
CA HIS A 18 23.93 -13.75 -14.98
C HIS A 18 22.60 -14.15 -15.64
N LYS A 19 22.44 -15.42 -16.04
CA LYS A 19 21.24 -15.91 -16.74
C LYS A 19 20.15 -16.44 -15.80
N CYS A 20 20.53 -17.12 -14.71
CA CYS A 20 19.56 -17.77 -13.82
C CYS A 20 19.75 -17.42 -12.33
N GLY A 21 20.77 -16.64 -11.97
CA GLY A 21 21.04 -16.21 -10.60
C GLY A 21 21.76 -17.23 -9.70
N ALA A 22 22.00 -18.46 -10.17
CA ALA A 22 22.64 -19.49 -9.34
C ALA A 22 24.09 -19.10 -8.95
N GLN A 23 24.45 -19.29 -7.67
CA GLN A 23 25.80 -19.00 -7.17
C GLN A 23 26.82 -19.97 -7.75
N VAL A 24 27.97 -19.44 -8.13
CA VAL A 24 29.05 -20.18 -8.77
C VAL A 24 30.22 -20.19 -7.80
N GLY A 25 30.43 -21.33 -7.13
CA GLY A 25 31.47 -21.50 -6.12
C GLY A 25 30.96 -21.30 -4.70
N GLY A 26 30.53 -22.41 -4.09
CA GLY A 26 30.36 -22.55 -2.64
C GLY A 26 30.98 -23.88 -2.25
N GLY A 27 32.23 -23.84 -1.80
CA GLY A 27 32.89 -25.02 -1.24
C GLY A 27 32.09 -25.55 -0.06
N GLN A 28 31.94 -26.87 -0.04
CA GLN A 28 31.37 -27.64 1.07
C GLN A 28 32.08 -27.26 2.38
N ALA A 29 31.35 -26.75 3.37
CA ALA A 29 31.93 -26.48 4.68
C ALA A 29 32.33 -27.80 5.35
N PRO A 30 33.54 -27.90 5.91
CA PRO A 30 34.03 -29.13 6.53
C PRO A 30 33.30 -29.39 7.85
N GLY A 31 33.09 -30.67 8.14
CA GLY A 31 32.44 -31.14 9.35
C GLY A 31 33.24 -30.87 10.63
N TRP A 32 32.51 -30.70 11.72
CA TRP A 32 33.06 -30.77 13.07
C TRP A 32 32.23 -31.76 13.91
N TRP A 33 32.80 -32.95 13.98
CA TRP A 33 32.71 -34.02 14.98
C TRP A 33 31.57 -34.02 16.01
N VAL A 34 30.83 -35.14 15.93
CA VAL A 34 30.09 -35.83 17.00
C VAL A 34 31.02 -36.16 18.18
N GLY A 35 30.57 -35.87 19.41
CA GLY A 35 31.24 -36.29 20.64
C GLY A 35 30.47 -35.99 21.95
N LEU A 36 29.53 -36.87 22.31
CA LEU A 36 29.05 -37.19 23.68
C LEU A 36 28.23 -36.12 24.48
N PRO A 37 27.48 -36.50 25.56
CA PRO A 37 26.14 -37.09 25.49
C PRO A 37 25.11 -36.30 26.32
N TRP A 38 24.89 -35.01 26.06
CA TRP A 38 23.82 -34.22 26.71
C TRP A 38 22.84 -33.61 25.68
N GLY A 39 22.55 -34.37 24.62
CA GLY A 39 21.84 -33.92 23.43
C GLY A 39 20.35 -33.56 23.56
N VAL A 40 19.75 -33.67 24.75
CA VAL A 40 18.29 -33.43 24.90
C VAL A 40 17.99 -32.02 25.43
N ALA A 41 18.94 -31.35 26.09
CA ALA A 41 18.74 -29.97 26.56
C ALA A 41 19.10 -28.89 25.50
N GLY A 42 19.99 -29.20 24.55
CA GLY A 42 20.46 -28.25 23.53
C GLY A 42 19.50 -28.03 22.36
N ALA A 43 18.70 -29.03 22.00
CA ALA A 43 17.81 -28.96 20.83
C ALA A 43 16.64 -27.96 21.03
N ALA A 44 16.09 -27.89 22.25
CA ALA A 44 15.04 -26.91 22.58
C ALA A 44 15.58 -25.48 22.65
N LEU A 45 16.78 -25.28 23.22
CA LEU A 45 17.39 -23.95 23.34
C LEU A 45 17.89 -23.44 21.98
N GLY A 46 18.41 -24.33 21.12
CA GLY A 46 18.81 -23.98 19.75
C GLY A 46 17.62 -23.58 18.87
N ALA A 47 16.50 -24.30 18.96
CA ALA A 47 15.27 -23.94 18.27
C ALA A 47 14.70 -22.60 18.77
N LEU A 48 14.72 -22.37 20.09
CA LEU A 48 14.24 -21.13 20.69
C LEU A 48 15.13 -19.92 20.31
N LEU A 49 16.46 -20.09 20.31
CA LEU A 49 17.42 -19.06 19.90
C LEU A 49 17.37 -18.77 18.40
N ALA A 50 17.12 -19.76 17.55
CA ALA A 50 16.91 -19.56 16.11
C ALA A 50 15.62 -18.76 15.83
N VAL A 51 14.54 -19.08 16.53
CA VAL A 51 13.27 -18.31 16.44
C VAL A 51 13.45 -16.90 16.98
N LEU A 52 14.21 -16.71 18.07
CA LEU A 52 14.48 -15.41 18.65
C LEU A 52 15.40 -14.54 17.76
N ALA A 53 16.42 -15.14 17.13
CA ALA A 53 17.29 -14.44 16.18
C ALA A 53 16.53 -13.99 14.91
N LEU A 54 15.60 -14.82 14.41
CA LEU A 54 14.70 -14.46 13.30
C LEU A 54 13.64 -13.40 13.67
N ARG A 55 13.36 -13.22 14.97
CA ARG A 55 12.43 -12.20 15.49
C ARG A 55 13.14 -10.88 15.81
N ILE A 56 14.38 -10.91 16.30
CA ILE A 56 15.15 -9.71 16.67
C ILE A 56 15.88 -9.08 15.47
N GLY A 57 16.29 -9.87 14.48
CA GLY A 57 16.90 -9.36 13.24
C GLY A 57 15.96 -8.55 12.34
N ARG A 58 14.66 -8.54 12.65
CA ARG A 58 13.65 -7.73 11.97
C ARG A 58 13.46 -6.33 12.57
N SER A 59 14.28 -5.91 13.55
CA SER A 59 14.01 -4.67 14.32
C SER A 59 15.24 -3.79 14.61
N ARG A 60 16.21 -3.68 13.68
CA ARG A 60 17.18 -2.57 13.68
C ARG A 60 17.36 -1.96 12.28
N GLU A 61 16.65 -0.85 12.05
CA GLU A 61 17.18 0.33 11.35
C GLU A 61 17.85 1.28 12.40
N PRO A 62 18.47 2.45 12.11
CA PRO A 62 18.73 3.14 10.82
C PRO A 62 20.17 3.74 10.67
N GLY A 63 20.52 4.20 9.45
CA GLY A 63 21.42 5.36 9.30
C GLY A 63 22.25 5.51 8.01
N ALA A 64 21.91 6.56 7.25
CA ALA A 64 22.75 7.39 6.34
C ALA A 64 22.88 7.03 4.83
N VAL A 65 22.00 7.70 4.07
CA VAL A 65 22.04 8.15 2.63
C VAL A 65 23.26 9.07 2.34
N PRO A 66 23.58 9.49 1.08
CA PRO A 66 23.07 9.18 -0.27
C PRO A 66 24.21 8.71 -1.24
N ASP A 67 24.05 8.33 -2.51
CA ASP A 67 23.55 9.12 -3.64
C ASP A 67 23.46 8.26 -4.93
N GLY A 68 22.49 8.58 -5.81
CA GLY A 68 22.59 8.33 -7.25
C GLY A 68 22.21 6.97 -7.86
N ALA A 69 21.00 6.46 -7.63
CA ALA A 69 20.45 5.36 -8.45
C ALA A 69 19.45 5.87 -9.49
N ARG A 70 19.92 6.06 -10.74
CA ARG A 70 19.07 6.06 -11.93
C ARG A 70 18.90 4.62 -12.43
N GLY A 71 17.64 4.18 -12.49
CA GLY A 71 17.14 3.36 -13.60
C GLY A 71 17.26 1.84 -13.46
N GLY A 72 16.42 1.23 -12.62
CA GLY A 72 16.05 -0.19 -12.73
C GLY A 72 14.74 -0.34 -13.49
N THR A 73 14.81 -0.83 -14.73
CA THR A 73 13.68 -1.07 -15.63
C THR A 73 12.84 -2.28 -15.21
N ALA A 74 11.56 -2.05 -14.90
CA ALA A 74 10.55 -3.07 -14.69
C ALA A 74 10.26 -3.86 -16.00
N ALA A 75 9.98 -5.15 -15.87
CA ALA A 75 9.59 -6.03 -16.97
C ALA A 75 8.41 -5.45 -17.76
N GLY A 76 8.67 -5.09 -19.02
CA GLY A 76 7.73 -4.36 -19.87
C GLY A 76 6.52 -5.19 -20.28
N SER A 77 5.34 -4.61 -20.07
CA SER A 77 4.15 -4.96 -20.86
C SER A 77 4.44 -4.67 -22.33
N LEU A 78 4.05 -5.56 -23.26
CA LEU A 78 4.22 -5.38 -24.72
C LEU A 78 3.31 -4.27 -25.31
N LEU A 79 2.59 -3.54 -24.47
CA LEU A 79 1.80 -2.38 -24.86
C LEU A 79 2.60 -1.11 -24.52
N PRO A 80 2.74 -0.15 -25.44
CA PRO A 80 3.38 1.13 -25.14
C PRO A 80 2.71 1.76 -23.92
N ALA A 81 3.52 2.25 -22.98
CA ALA A 81 3.02 3.04 -21.86
C ALA A 81 2.23 4.22 -22.46
N PRO A 82 0.95 4.42 -22.11
CA PRO A 82 0.18 5.41 -22.84
C PRO A 82 0.71 6.81 -22.56
N ASP A 83 0.86 7.60 -23.63
CA ASP A 83 1.47 8.92 -23.59
C ASP A 83 0.65 9.88 -22.72
N ILE A 84 1.24 10.32 -21.60
CA ILE A 84 0.64 11.23 -20.63
C ILE A 84 1.07 12.69 -20.85
N SER A 85 1.97 12.94 -21.81
CA SER A 85 2.52 14.29 -22.05
C SER A 85 1.52 15.23 -22.69
N GLN A 86 0.47 14.70 -23.32
CA GLN A 86 -0.60 15.46 -23.97
C GLN A 86 -1.90 15.54 -23.14
N MET A 87 -1.93 14.97 -21.93
CA MET A 87 -3.09 15.05 -21.02
C MET A 87 -3.06 16.35 -20.22
N SER A 88 -4.24 16.85 -19.84
CA SER A 88 -4.32 17.92 -18.84
C SER A 88 -3.70 17.45 -17.51
N PRO A 89 -3.26 18.38 -16.64
CA PRO A 89 -2.80 18.04 -15.30
C PRO A 89 -3.80 17.18 -14.51
N GLU A 90 -5.09 17.52 -14.59
CA GLU A 90 -6.20 16.83 -13.93
C GLU A 90 -6.38 15.42 -14.50
N GLU A 91 -6.45 15.28 -15.82
CA GLU A 91 -6.57 13.98 -16.49
C GLU A 91 -5.41 13.04 -16.13
N ARG A 92 -4.20 13.60 -16.05
CA ARG A 92 -3.00 12.85 -15.64
C ARG A 92 -3.11 12.38 -14.18
N ALA A 93 -3.57 13.23 -13.27
CA ALA A 93 -3.77 12.88 -11.86
C ALA A 93 -4.84 11.79 -11.71
N THR A 94 -6.00 11.96 -12.34
CA THR A 94 -7.11 10.97 -12.34
C THR A 94 -6.66 9.63 -12.92
N ARG A 95 -5.87 9.65 -13.99
CA ARG A 95 -5.35 8.42 -14.59
C ARG A 95 -4.42 7.65 -13.66
N LEU A 96 -3.52 8.35 -12.97
CA LEU A 96 -2.63 7.75 -11.98
C LEU A 96 -3.41 7.22 -10.77
N TYR A 97 -4.40 7.98 -10.29
CA TYR A 97 -5.32 7.53 -9.24
C TYR A 97 -6.02 6.22 -9.62
N ASN A 98 -6.67 6.18 -10.79
CA ASN A 98 -7.37 5.00 -11.30
C ASN A 98 -6.42 3.80 -11.43
N ARG A 99 -5.15 4.05 -11.82
CA ARG A 99 -4.14 3.00 -11.91
C ARG A 99 -3.81 2.41 -10.54
N VAL A 100 -3.59 3.24 -9.52
CA VAL A 100 -3.34 2.79 -8.14
C VAL A 100 -4.54 2.01 -7.61
N MET A 101 -5.75 2.55 -7.74
CA MET A 101 -6.98 1.90 -7.25
C MET A 101 -7.24 0.55 -7.93
N THR A 102 -7.04 0.47 -9.25
CA THR A 102 -7.21 -0.79 -10.00
C THR A 102 -6.19 -1.84 -9.56
N LEU A 103 -4.92 -1.47 -9.36
CA LEU A 103 -3.91 -2.41 -8.91
C LEU A 103 -4.17 -2.87 -7.47
N HIS A 104 -4.57 -1.94 -6.60
CA HIS A 104 -4.89 -2.23 -5.21
C HIS A 104 -6.08 -3.19 -5.10
N SER A 105 -7.18 -2.95 -5.85
CA SER A 105 -8.35 -3.83 -5.86
C SER A 105 -8.07 -5.22 -6.44
N GLN A 106 -7.07 -5.34 -7.32
CA GLN A 106 -6.58 -6.62 -7.84
C GLN A 106 -5.62 -7.35 -6.89
N GLY A 107 -5.34 -6.82 -5.70
CA GLY A 107 -4.40 -7.40 -4.74
C GLY A 107 -2.92 -7.24 -5.14
N LYS A 108 -2.61 -6.38 -6.11
CA LYS A 108 -1.24 -6.13 -6.59
C LYS A 108 -0.61 -4.98 -5.81
N ALA A 109 -0.45 -5.17 -4.49
CA ALA A 109 0.01 -4.15 -3.55
C ALA A 109 1.35 -3.52 -3.97
N ASP A 110 2.38 -4.32 -4.25
CA ASP A 110 3.70 -3.82 -4.67
C ASP A 110 3.63 -2.92 -5.91
N SER A 111 2.74 -3.26 -6.85
CA SER A 111 2.54 -2.43 -8.05
C SER A 111 1.77 -1.14 -7.72
N ALA A 112 0.76 -1.20 -6.85
CA ALA A 112 0.04 -0.01 -6.41
C ALA A 112 0.96 0.96 -5.67
N GLU A 113 1.79 0.45 -4.75
CA GLU A 113 2.80 1.21 -4.01
C GLU A 113 3.80 1.91 -4.94
N PHE A 114 4.22 1.25 -6.02
CA PHE A 114 5.08 1.85 -7.03
C PHE A 114 4.46 3.12 -7.66
N PHE A 115 3.15 3.09 -7.97
CA PHE A 115 2.46 4.22 -8.63
C PHE A 115 1.94 5.28 -7.65
N LEU A 116 1.79 4.94 -6.37
CA LEU A 116 1.24 5.81 -5.34
C LEU A 116 1.92 7.20 -5.25
N PRO A 117 3.27 7.31 -5.11
CA PRO A 117 3.91 8.62 -5.00
C PRO A 117 3.75 9.46 -6.27
N MET A 118 3.66 8.83 -7.45
CA MET A 118 3.38 9.55 -8.70
C MET A 118 1.96 10.14 -8.71
N ALA A 119 0.96 9.38 -8.23
CA ALA A 119 -0.42 9.87 -8.13
C ALA A 119 -0.55 11.05 -7.16
N LEU A 120 0.05 10.93 -5.96
CA LEU A 120 0.07 12.01 -4.96
C LEU A 120 0.77 13.26 -5.50
N GLN A 121 1.92 13.10 -6.15
CA GLN A 121 2.64 14.21 -6.77
C GLN A 121 1.83 14.88 -7.90
N ALA A 122 1.08 14.11 -8.69
CA ALA A 122 0.25 14.66 -9.75
C ALA A 122 -0.87 15.57 -9.20
N TYR A 123 -1.53 15.17 -8.11
CA TYR A 123 -2.49 16.03 -7.42
C TYR A 123 -1.84 17.26 -6.78
N ALA A 124 -0.63 17.12 -6.20
CA ALA A 124 0.10 18.24 -5.62
C ALA A 124 0.51 19.32 -6.64
N MET A 125 0.53 18.98 -7.93
CA MET A 125 0.83 19.91 -9.03
C MET A 125 -0.40 20.60 -9.61
N LEU A 126 -1.62 20.25 -9.17
CA LEU A 126 -2.81 20.91 -9.67
C LEU A 126 -2.86 22.37 -9.19
N PRO A 127 -3.31 23.32 -10.03
CA PRO A 127 -3.36 24.74 -9.66
C PRO A 127 -4.40 25.01 -8.56
N ALA A 128 -5.42 24.15 -8.46
CA ALA A 128 -6.41 24.17 -7.40
C ALA A 128 -6.83 22.73 -7.09
N LEU A 129 -7.23 22.50 -5.83
CA LEU A 129 -7.73 21.21 -5.37
C LEU A 129 -9.14 21.40 -4.80
N ASP A 130 -10.12 20.88 -5.53
CA ASP A 130 -11.51 20.82 -5.11
C ASP A 130 -11.75 19.68 -4.09
N ILE A 131 -13.01 19.49 -3.70
CA ILE A 131 -13.37 18.47 -2.70
C ILE A 131 -13.12 17.05 -3.24
N ASP A 132 -13.37 16.81 -4.52
CA ASP A 132 -13.14 15.52 -5.16
C ASP A 132 -11.66 15.16 -5.19
N GLY A 133 -10.79 16.09 -5.61
CA GLY A 133 -9.34 15.92 -5.57
C GLY A 133 -8.82 15.67 -4.15
N ARG A 134 -9.36 16.36 -3.13
CA ARG A 134 -9.02 16.08 -1.71
C ARG A 134 -9.44 14.68 -1.29
N TYR A 135 -10.61 14.23 -1.72
CA TYR A 135 -11.08 12.88 -1.45
C TYR A 135 -10.17 11.84 -2.10
N HIS A 136 -9.78 12.04 -3.37
CA HIS A 136 -8.83 11.16 -4.07
C HIS A 136 -7.48 11.08 -3.37
N ILE A 137 -6.91 12.21 -2.92
CA ILE A 137 -5.68 12.19 -2.12
C ILE A 137 -5.89 11.38 -0.83
N GLY A 138 -6.99 11.61 -0.11
CA GLY A 138 -7.27 10.88 1.12
C GLY A 138 -7.39 9.37 0.90
N VAL A 139 -7.97 8.93 -0.23
CA VAL A 139 -8.05 7.51 -0.60
C VAL A 139 -6.67 6.95 -0.97
N LEU A 140 -5.81 7.72 -1.63
CA LEU A 140 -4.42 7.35 -1.90
C LEU A 140 -3.63 7.20 -0.59
N ASP A 141 -3.78 8.14 0.34
CA ASP A 141 -3.15 8.08 1.66
C ASP A 141 -3.57 6.80 2.40
N LEU A 142 -4.87 6.47 2.42
CA LEU A 142 -5.39 5.21 2.99
C LEU A 142 -4.79 3.97 2.30
N THR A 143 -4.60 4.02 0.99
CA THR A 143 -4.01 2.92 0.21
C THR A 143 -2.56 2.69 0.58
N GLY A 144 -1.80 3.74 0.88
CA GLY A 144 -0.43 3.69 1.38
C GLY A 144 -0.29 3.41 2.87
N GLY A 145 -1.41 3.27 3.60
CA GLY A 145 -1.38 3.10 5.06
C GLY A 145 -1.24 4.40 5.86
N ASP A 146 -1.28 5.57 5.21
CA ASP A 146 -1.22 6.87 5.87
C ASP A 146 -2.61 7.33 6.33
N TYR A 147 -3.04 6.82 7.48
CA TYR A 147 -4.28 7.28 8.10
C TYR A 147 -4.24 8.77 8.51
N ALA A 148 -3.05 9.34 8.75
CA ALA A 148 -2.92 10.73 9.20
C ALA A 148 -3.15 11.70 8.04
N GLY A 149 -2.56 11.43 6.88
CA GLY A 149 -2.84 12.14 5.63
C GLY A 149 -4.33 12.12 5.27
N ALA A 150 -4.94 10.93 5.34
CA ALA A 150 -6.37 10.76 5.09
C ALA A 150 -7.26 11.59 6.04
N LEU A 151 -6.92 11.64 7.34
CA LEU A 151 -7.62 12.49 8.31
C LEU A 151 -7.43 13.98 8.00
N ALA A 152 -6.24 14.40 7.59
CA ALA A 152 -5.98 15.79 7.21
C ALA A 152 -6.80 16.24 5.99
N GLN A 153 -7.00 15.34 5.00
CA GLN A 153 -7.90 15.60 3.89
C GLN A 153 -9.35 15.66 4.35
N ALA A 154 -9.78 14.73 5.20
CA ALA A 154 -11.14 14.74 5.77
C ALA A 154 -11.44 16.04 6.53
N ASP A 155 -10.49 16.54 7.32
CA ASP A 155 -10.62 17.80 8.06
C ASP A 155 -10.67 19.01 7.13
N SER A 156 -9.93 18.98 6.02
CA SER A 156 -9.99 20.04 5.01
C SER A 156 -11.33 20.04 4.27
N ILE A 157 -11.86 18.87 3.89
CA ILE A 157 -13.20 18.74 3.31
C ILE A 157 -14.25 19.21 4.30
N HIS A 158 -14.16 18.80 5.57
CA HIS A 158 -15.12 19.20 6.60
C HIS A 158 -15.09 20.72 6.88
N ARG A 159 -13.92 21.36 6.85
CA ARG A 159 -13.83 22.82 6.98
C ARG A 159 -14.50 23.55 5.80
N ALA A 160 -14.41 23.01 4.60
CA ALA A 160 -15.06 23.59 3.42
C ALA A 160 -16.58 23.35 3.43
N VAL A 161 -17.00 22.12 3.74
CA VAL A 161 -18.40 21.70 3.79
C VAL A 161 -18.59 20.73 4.98
N PRO A 162 -19.11 21.21 6.13
CA PRO A 162 -19.15 20.43 7.37
C PRO A 162 -19.87 19.08 7.28
N ALA A 163 -20.93 18.99 6.49
CA ALA A 163 -21.72 17.77 6.35
C ALA A 163 -21.27 16.88 5.18
N HIS A 164 -20.18 17.22 4.46
CA HIS A 164 -19.81 16.51 3.25
C HIS A 164 -19.51 15.02 3.48
N LEU A 165 -20.10 14.15 2.67
CA LEU A 165 -20.06 12.70 2.89
C LEU A 165 -18.65 12.12 2.82
N PHE A 166 -17.82 12.63 1.91
CA PHE A 166 -16.43 12.20 1.75
C PHE A 166 -15.59 12.40 3.02
N ALA A 167 -15.85 13.42 3.83
CA ALA A 167 -15.11 13.62 5.08
C ALA A 167 -15.39 12.48 6.08
N PHE A 168 -16.64 12.03 6.18
CA PHE A 168 -17.01 10.92 7.05
C PHE A 168 -16.45 9.59 6.55
N MET A 169 -16.44 9.38 5.22
CA MET A 169 -15.86 8.19 4.60
C MET A 169 -14.36 8.05 4.91
N LEU A 170 -13.60 9.12 4.68
CA LEU A 170 -12.17 9.14 4.98
C LEU A 170 -11.89 8.94 6.48
N ARG A 171 -12.64 9.61 7.36
CA ARG A 171 -12.50 9.43 8.82
C ARG A 171 -12.75 7.99 9.25
N ALA A 172 -13.85 7.39 8.79
CA ALA A 172 -14.17 6.01 9.15
C ALA A 172 -13.04 5.06 8.75
N ARG A 173 -12.55 5.17 7.51
CA ARG A 173 -11.49 4.29 6.99
C ARG A 173 -10.14 4.53 7.68
N ALA A 174 -9.79 5.78 7.96
CA ALA A 174 -8.57 6.11 8.69
C ALA A 174 -8.61 5.59 10.13
N PHE A 175 -9.74 5.71 10.81
CA PHE A 175 -9.92 5.14 12.15
C PHE A 175 -9.91 3.61 12.14
N GLU A 176 -10.48 2.95 11.13
CA GLU A 176 -10.36 1.50 10.95
C GLU A 176 -8.89 1.07 10.79
N LEU A 177 -8.14 1.79 9.96
CA LEU A 177 -6.71 1.53 9.71
C LEU A 177 -5.85 1.72 10.97
N ARG A 178 -6.18 2.70 11.82
CA ARG A 178 -5.51 2.93 13.12
C ARG A 178 -6.08 2.09 14.26
N HIS A 179 -6.99 1.14 13.98
CA HIS A 179 -7.67 0.31 14.99
C HIS A 179 -8.48 1.08 16.05
N ASP A 180 -8.95 2.28 15.72
CA ASP A 180 -9.83 3.11 16.55
C ASP A 180 -11.30 2.81 16.24
N ALA A 181 -11.82 1.71 16.83
CA ALA A 181 -13.18 1.27 16.59
C ALA A 181 -14.24 2.30 17.04
N ALA A 182 -13.95 3.10 18.07
CA ALA A 182 -14.86 4.14 18.54
C ALA A 182 -14.93 5.31 17.54
N GLY A 183 -13.77 5.75 17.03
CA GLY A 183 -13.68 6.74 15.97
C GLY A 183 -14.41 6.31 14.70
N ALA A 184 -14.17 5.09 14.24
CA ALA A 184 -14.82 4.55 13.04
C ALA A 184 -16.35 4.52 13.20
N ARG A 185 -16.86 4.02 14.33
CA ARG A 185 -18.31 4.01 14.61
C ARG A 185 -18.93 5.40 14.62
N ARG A 186 -18.25 6.40 15.20
CA ARG A 186 -18.73 7.79 15.18
C ARG A 186 -18.83 8.33 13.76
N ALA A 187 -17.81 8.11 12.93
CA ALA A 187 -17.79 8.55 11.54
C ALA A 187 -18.89 7.88 10.70
N TYR A 188 -19.12 6.58 10.87
CA TYR A 188 -20.26 5.89 10.23
C TYR A 188 -21.61 6.47 10.65
N ALA A 189 -21.78 6.73 11.95
CA ALA A 189 -23.02 7.32 12.44
C ALA A 189 -23.22 8.75 11.91
N GLU A 190 -22.16 9.55 11.78
CA GLU A 190 -22.20 10.88 11.18
C GLU A 190 -22.57 10.84 9.70
N PHE A 191 -22.00 9.92 8.92
CA PHE A 191 -22.39 9.69 7.54
C PHE A 191 -23.89 9.42 7.42
N LEU A 192 -24.40 8.41 8.15
CA LEU A 192 -25.81 8.02 8.07
C LEU A 192 -26.76 9.15 8.50
N ARG A 193 -26.38 9.99 9.46
CA ARG A 193 -27.18 11.15 9.88
C ARG A 193 -27.30 12.23 8.80
N ASN A 194 -26.27 12.42 7.98
CA ASN A 194 -26.20 13.51 7.00
C ASN A 194 -26.51 13.07 5.56
N GLU A 195 -26.45 11.76 5.27
CA GLU A 195 -26.49 11.21 3.91
C GLU A 195 -27.69 11.67 3.09
N ALA A 196 -28.91 11.54 3.61
CA ALA A 196 -30.11 11.88 2.85
C ALA A 196 -30.14 13.37 2.48
N ALA A 197 -29.80 14.25 3.42
CA ALA A 197 -29.78 15.69 3.20
C ALA A 197 -28.66 16.10 2.22
N GLU A 198 -27.48 15.49 2.31
CA GLU A 198 -26.39 15.78 1.38
C GLU A 198 -26.62 15.24 -0.01
N ARG A 199 -27.12 14.00 -0.17
CA ARG A 199 -27.45 13.45 -1.49
C ARG A 199 -28.53 14.26 -2.21
N ALA A 200 -29.48 14.83 -1.46
CA ALA A 200 -30.49 15.74 -2.01
C ALA A 200 -29.91 17.04 -2.60
N ARG A 201 -28.66 17.40 -2.27
CA ARG A 201 -27.95 18.55 -2.87
C ARG A 201 -27.44 18.27 -4.29
N GLN A 202 -27.46 17.01 -4.74
CA GLN A 202 -27.09 16.60 -6.11
C GLN A 202 -25.73 17.14 -6.57
N ARG A 203 -24.73 17.06 -5.70
CA ARG A 203 -23.35 17.43 -6.05
C ARG A 203 -22.82 16.51 -7.16
N PRO A 204 -22.14 17.01 -8.20
CA PRO A 204 -21.61 16.19 -9.28
C PRO A 204 -20.75 15.02 -8.79
N GLU A 205 -19.87 15.29 -7.83
CA GLU A 205 -18.98 14.29 -7.23
C GLU A 205 -19.75 13.15 -6.54
N TYR A 206 -20.97 13.38 -6.04
CA TYR A 206 -21.77 12.29 -5.49
C TYR A 206 -22.33 11.36 -6.56
N ALA A 207 -22.58 11.86 -7.78
CA ALA A 207 -22.99 11.03 -8.90
C ALA A 207 -21.80 10.20 -9.43
N GLU A 208 -20.62 10.82 -9.52
CA GLU A 208 -19.38 10.16 -9.95
C GLU A 208 -18.93 9.06 -8.99
N HIS A 209 -19.25 9.20 -7.69
CA HIS A 209 -18.90 8.25 -6.63
C HIS A 209 -20.11 7.50 -6.06
N ALA A 210 -21.20 7.36 -6.82
CA ALA A 210 -22.44 6.74 -6.34
C ALA A 210 -22.22 5.33 -5.77
N ASP A 211 -21.50 4.47 -6.49
CA ASP A 211 -21.18 3.11 -6.07
C ASP A 211 -20.39 3.07 -4.75
N ASN A 212 -19.44 4.01 -4.58
CA ASN A 212 -18.63 4.12 -3.37
C ASN A 212 -19.48 4.55 -2.18
N LEU A 213 -20.39 5.52 -2.38
CA LEU A 213 -21.30 5.99 -1.36
C LEU A 213 -22.31 4.89 -0.95
N ASP A 214 -22.83 4.13 -1.90
CA ASP A 214 -23.78 3.04 -1.66
C ASP A 214 -23.13 1.85 -0.93
N ALA A 215 -21.90 1.51 -1.31
CA ALA A 215 -21.09 0.53 -0.61
C ALA A 215 -20.80 0.98 0.84
N PHE A 216 -20.46 2.26 1.02
CA PHE A 216 -20.19 2.82 2.34
C PHE A 216 -21.46 2.87 3.21
N HIS A 217 -22.62 3.22 2.64
CA HIS A 217 -23.91 3.15 3.32
C HIS A 217 -24.20 1.73 3.83
N THR A 218 -24.00 0.73 2.97
CA THR A 218 -24.18 -0.67 3.33
C THR A 218 -23.26 -1.09 4.47
N GLN A 219 -22.00 -0.66 4.45
CA GLN A 219 -21.07 -0.92 5.55
C GLN A 219 -21.49 -0.21 6.85
N ALA A 220 -21.85 1.07 6.76
CA ALA A 220 -22.26 1.88 7.89
C ALA A 220 -23.50 1.30 8.61
N THR A 221 -24.50 0.85 7.85
CA THR A 221 -25.72 0.23 8.39
C THR A 221 -25.44 -1.12 9.04
N GLN A 222 -24.51 -1.92 8.51
CA GLN A 222 -24.07 -3.17 9.14
C GLN A 222 -23.40 -2.91 10.49
N VAL A 223 -22.50 -1.93 10.55
CA VAL A 223 -21.82 -1.52 11.79
C VAL A 223 -22.83 -0.99 12.81
N ALA A 224 -23.79 -0.16 12.39
CA ALA A 224 -24.84 0.35 13.26
C ALA A 224 -25.73 -0.77 13.83
N ALA A 225 -25.98 -1.82 13.05
CA ALA A 225 -26.74 -3.00 13.48
C ALA A 225 -25.93 -3.98 14.35
N GLY A 226 -24.67 -3.67 14.69
CA GLY A 226 -23.79 -4.56 15.45
C GLY A 226 -23.31 -5.79 14.67
N ARG A 227 -23.55 -5.85 13.36
CA ARG A 227 -23.12 -6.93 12.47
C ARG A 227 -21.73 -6.61 11.93
N THR A 228 -20.68 -6.87 12.72
CA THR A 228 -19.30 -6.76 12.21
C THR A 228 -18.90 -8.08 11.56
N ARG A 229 -18.39 -8.03 10.32
CA ARG A 229 -17.80 -9.21 9.65
C ARG A 229 -16.69 -9.77 10.54
N ALA A 230 -16.86 -11.00 11.01
CA ALA A 230 -15.73 -11.81 11.46
C ALA A 230 -14.74 -11.90 10.28
N ARG A 231 -13.48 -11.54 10.55
CA ARG A 231 -12.37 -11.69 9.61
C ARG A 231 -12.13 -13.17 9.30
#